data_AF-X1J506-F1
#
_entry.id   AF-X1J506-F1
#
_cell.length_a   1.000
_cell.length_b   1.000
_cell.length_c   1.000
_cell.angle_alpha   90.00
_cell.angle_beta   90.00
_cell.angle_gamma   90.00
#
_symmetry.space_group_name_H-M   'P 1'
#
loop_
_entity.id
_entity.type
_entity.pdbx_description
1 polymer ?
#
loop_
_entity_poly.entity_id
_entity_poly.type
_entity_poly.pdbx_seq_one_letter_code
_entity_poly.pdbx_strand_id
1 'polypeptide(L)'
;MKEKSTNNNILKNIPSVDKVLQWSEIKGYLETFEHTYVAFIIRYTIDDFRSRIVSGEKMNLEHLKQSIIKELQELITPYFRRAVNALGIVLHTGLGRAPFSKGIADVMHSVSSGYSQLQIDEYGRRADRYRKISRLIQVLTGAEAGIIVNNNAGATLLILNTLAKGREVIISR
;
A
#
# COMPACT_ATOMS: atom_id res chain seq x y z
N MET A 1 -39.99 -7.95 -24.80
CA MET A 1 -39.96 -6.56 -25.34
C MET A 1 -39.81 -5.48 -24.27
N LYS A 2 -40.35 -5.63 -23.04
CA LYS A 2 -40.20 -4.60 -21.98
C LYS A 2 -38.75 -4.37 -21.51
N GLU A 3 -37.92 -5.42 -21.38
CA GLU A 3 -36.54 -5.28 -20.84
C GLU A 3 -35.58 -4.49 -21.77
N LYS A 4 -35.65 -4.68 -23.09
CA LYS A 4 -34.85 -3.88 -24.04
C LYS A 4 -35.21 -2.39 -24.03
N SER A 5 -36.48 -2.05 -23.75
CA SER A 5 -36.96 -0.67 -23.64
C SER A 5 -36.44 0.00 -22.37
N THR A 6 -36.40 -0.72 -21.25
CA THR A 6 -35.89 -0.20 -19.97
C THR A 6 -34.39 0.07 -20.02
N ASN A 7 -33.58 -0.84 -20.58
CA ASN A 7 -32.13 -0.65 -20.69
C ASN A 7 -31.77 0.54 -21.61
N ASN A 8 -32.47 0.68 -22.74
CA ASN A 8 -32.28 1.83 -23.63
C ASN A 8 -32.65 3.17 -22.98
N ASN A 9 -33.62 3.19 -22.06
CA ASN A 9 -33.97 4.41 -21.32
C ASN A 9 -32.88 4.76 -20.30
N ILE A 10 -32.30 3.77 -19.62
CA ILE A 10 -31.25 4.01 -18.63
C ILE A 10 -29.96 4.51 -19.30
N LEU A 11 -29.55 3.89 -20.42
CA LEU A 11 -28.35 4.29 -21.17
C LEU A 11 -28.40 5.75 -21.65
N LYS A 12 -29.59 6.23 -22.07
CA LYS A 12 -29.80 7.63 -22.48
C LYS A 12 -29.71 8.62 -21.32
N ASN A 13 -30.02 8.17 -20.10
CA ASN A 13 -30.06 9.02 -18.91
C ASN A 13 -28.75 8.99 -18.11
N ILE A 14 -27.69 8.33 -18.60
CA ILE A 14 -26.38 8.37 -17.96
C ILE A 14 -25.84 9.82 -18.03
N PRO A 15 -25.47 10.43 -16.89
CA PRO A 15 -24.96 11.79 -16.86
C PRO A 15 -23.59 11.89 -17.56
N SER A 16 -23.26 13.08 -18.09
CA SER A 16 -21.90 13.36 -18.53
C SER A 16 -20.95 13.45 -17.34
N VAL A 17 -19.66 13.23 -17.59
CA VAL A 17 -18.61 13.38 -16.57
C VAL A 17 -18.69 14.77 -15.91
N ASP A 18 -18.88 15.83 -16.69
CA ASP A 18 -19.01 17.20 -16.17
C ASP A 18 -20.20 17.39 -15.24
N LYS A 19 -21.34 16.74 -15.52
CA LYS A 19 -22.51 16.77 -14.63
C LYS A 19 -22.24 16.05 -13.32
N VAL A 20 -21.53 14.93 -13.36
CA VAL A 20 -21.15 14.16 -12.16
C VAL A 20 -20.16 14.95 -11.31
N LEU A 21 -19.18 15.62 -11.92
CA LEU A 21 -18.21 16.47 -11.21
C LEU A 21 -18.88 17.61 -10.43
N GLN A 22 -20.08 18.04 -10.82
CA GLN A 22 -20.85 19.07 -10.12
C GLN A 22 -21.69 18.54 -8.94
N TRP A 23 -21.77 17.21 -8.75
CA TRP A 23 -22.52 16.63 -7.64
C TRP A 23 -21.95 17.04 -6.29
N SER A 24 -22.83 17.30 -5.33
CA SER A 24 -22.46 17.69 -3.95
C SER A 24 -21.54 16.67 -3.29
N GLU A 25 -21.77 15.39 -3.54
CA GLU A 25 -21.05 14.25 -2.99
C GLU A 25 -19.63 14.14 -3.57
N ILE A 26 -19.38 14.70 -4.75
CA ILE A 26 -18.06 14.65 -5.42
C ILE A 26 -17.15 15.79 -4.98
N LYS A 27 -17.72 16.93 -4.54
CA LYS A 27 -16.96 18.13 -4.15
C LYS A 27 -15.87 17.85 -3.11
N GLY A 28 -16.17 17.05 -2.08
CA GLY A 28 -15.17 16.71 -1.04
C GLY A 28 -13.96 15.93 -1.59
N TYR A 29 -14.15 15.12 -2.64
CA TYR A 29 -13.03 14.41 -3.28
C TYR A 29 -12.17 15.33 -4.14
N LEU A 30 -12.73 16.43 -4.68
CA LEU A 30 -11.98 17.44 -5.44
C LEU A 30 -11.09 18.31 -4.55
N GLU A 31 -11.33 18.34 -3.23
CA GLU A 31 -10.43 18.97 -2.26
C GLU A 31 -9.24 18.07 -1.92
N THR A 32 -9.37 16.75 -2.11
CA THR A 32 -8.35 15.76 -1.76
C THR A 32 -7.52 15.32 -2.97
N PHE A 33 -8.16 15.17 -4.13
CA PHE A 33 -7.54 14.72 -5.38
C PHE A 33 -7.53 15.82 -6.43
N GLU A 34 -6.56 15.74 -7.33
CA GLU A 34 -6.58 16.55 -8.54
C GLU A 34 -7.82 16.24 -9.39
N HIS A 35 -8.39 17.29 -9.98
CA HIS A 35 -9.58 17.20 -10.82
C HIS A 35 -9.46 16.14 -11.93
N THR A 36 -8.30 16.07 -12.60
CA THR A 36 -8.04 15.11 -13.67
C THR A 36 -8.19 13.67 -13.20
N TYR A 37 -7.79 13.38 -11.96
CA TYR A 37 -7.89 12.05 -11.38
C TYR A 37 -9.35 11.67 -11.09
N VAL A 38 -10.12 12.59 -10.48
CA VAL A 38 -11.55 12.38 -10.22
C VAL A 38 -12.33 12.18 -11.53
N ALA A 39 -12.04 13.00 -12.55
CA ALA A 39 -12.65 12.88 -13.87
C ALA A 39 -12.33 11.54 -14.56
N PHE A 40 -11.10 11.04 -14.40
CA PHE A 40 -10.70 9.73 -14.91
C PHE A 40 -11.52 8.61 -14.26
N ILE A 41 -11.62 8.60 -12.92
CA ILE A 41 -12.39 7.60 -12.18
C ILE A 41 -13.87 7.63 -12.58
N ILE A 42 -14.49 8.81 -12.61
CA ILE A 42 -15.88 8.96 -13.04
C ILE A 42 -16.10 8.40 -14.45
N ARG A 43 -15.21 8.73 -15.39
CA ARG A 43 -15.29 8.23 -16.77
C ARG A 43 -15.19 6.71 -16.81
N TYR A 44 -14.21 6.15 -16.12
CA TYR A 44 -14.02 4.71 -16.02
C TYR A 44 -15.26 4.00 -15.45
N THR A 45 -15.81 4.50 -14.33
CA THR A 45 -17.01 3.90 -13.72
C THR A 45 -18.24 4.04 -14.60
N ILE A 46 -18.39 5.15 -15.35
CA ILE A 46 -19.47 5.31 -16.32
C ILE A 46 -19.34 4.28 -17.45
N ASP A 47 -18.14 4.07 -17.97
CA ASP A 47 -17.91 3.12 -19.07
C ASP A 47 -18.09 1.67 -18.62
N ASP A 48 -17.64 1.31 -17.41
CA ASP A 48 -17.94 0.02 -16.78
C ASP A 48 -19.47 -0.17 -16.62
N PHE A 49 -20.15 0.82 -16.06
CA PHE A 49 -21.61 0.77 -15.87
C PHE A 49 -22.37 0.61 -17.19
N ARG A 50 -21.94 1.29 -18.27
CA ARG A 50 -22.49 1.09 -19.62
C ARG A 50 -22.31 -0.34 -20.09
N SER A 51 -21.11 -0.90 -19.93
CA SER A 51 -20.80 -2.26 -20.38
C SER A 51 -21.69 -3.30 -19.69
N ARG A 52 -21.94 -3.13 -18.40
CA ARG A 52 -22.77 -4.00 -17.56
C ARG A 52 -24.27 -3.91 -17.88
N ILE A 53 -24.79 -2.73 -18.22
CA ILE A 53 -26.18 -2.62 -18.72
C ILE A 53 -26.33 -3.33 -20.07
N VAL A 54 -25.33 -3.19 -20.95
CA VAL A 54 -25.33 -3.83 -22.27
C VAL A 54 -25.24 -5.35 -22.16
N SER A 55 -24.48 -5.88 -21.18
CA SER A 55 -24.41 -7.32 -20.89
C SER A 55 -25.69 -7.88 -20.26
N GLY A 56 -26.66 -7.02 -19.90
CA GLY A 56 -27.98 -7.41 -19.42
C GLY A 56 -28.17 -7.32 -17.90
N GLU A 57 -27.22 -6.74 -17.17
CA GLU A 57 -27.39 -6.51 -15.74
C GLU A 57 -28.51 -5.49 -15.46
N LYS A 58 -29.36 -5.80 -14.47
CA LYS A 58 -30.44 -4.92 -14.02
C LYS A 58 -29.89 -3.92 -13.01
N MET A 59 -29.50 -2.75 -13.48
CA MET A 59 -29.00 -1.65 -12.66
C MET A 59 -29.80 -0.38 -12.90
N ASN A 60 -29.62 0.63 -12.06
CA ASN A 60 -30.19 1.96 -12.23
C ASN A 60 -29.14 3.04 -11.94
N LEU A 61 -29.46 4.32 -12.15
CA LEU A 61 -28.52 5.41 -11.96
C LEU A 61 -28.03 5.58 -10.50
N GLU A 62 -28.79 5.08 -9.53
CA GLU A 62 -28.34 5.07 -8.13
C GLU A 62 -27.16 4.11 -7.94
N HIS A 63 -27.14 2.97 -8.64
CA HIS A 63 -25.99 2.06 -8.63
C HIS A 63 -24.74 2.71 -9.24
N LEU A 64 -24.90 3.51 -10.31
CA LEU A 64 -23.79 4.28 -10.89
C LEU A 64 -23.24 5.28 -9.86
N LYS A 65 -24.12 6.05 -9.23
CA LYS A 65 -23.73 7.01 -8.19
C LYS A 65 -22.98 6.34 -7.03
N GLN A 66 -23.53 5.25 -6.51
CA GLN A 66 -22.91 4.47 -5.44
C GLN A 66 -21.56 3.89 -5.85
N SER A 67 -21.43 3.40 -7.09
CA SER A 67 -20.16 2.86 -7.60
C SER A 67 -19.08 3.93 -7.70
N ILE A 68 -19.42 5.12 -8.22
CA ILE A 68 -18.48 6.24 -8.31
C ILE A 68 -18.02 6.67 -6.92
N ILE A 69 -18.96 6.85 -5.98
CA ILE A 69 -18.64 7.26 -4.61
C ILE A 69 -17.77 6.19 -3.94
N LYS A 70 -18.14 4.91 -4.07
CA LYS A 70 -17.38 3.80 -3.48
C LYS A 70 -15.95 3.74 -4.02
N GLU A 71 -15.76 3.85 -5.32
CA GLU A 71 -14.43 3.83 -5.95
C GLU A 71 -13.56 4.98 -5.42
N LEU A 72 -14.10 6.20 -5.38
CA LEU A 72 -13.39 7.37 -4.84
C LEU A 72 -13.10 7.22 -3.33
N GLN A 73 -14.02 6.62 -2.57
CA GLN A 73 -13.82 6.32 -1.14
C GLN A 73 -12.74 5.28 -0.88
N GLU A 74 -12.67 4.24 -1.71
CA GLU A 74 -11.64 3.21 -1.62
C GLU A 74 -10.26 3.78 -1.93
N LEU A 75 -10.17 4.78 -2.81
CA LEU A 75 -8.92 5.45 -3.16
C LEU A 75 -8.40 6.41 -2.07
N ILE A 76 -9.27 7.13 -1.34
CA ILE A 76 -8.83 7.94 -0.18
C ILE A 76 -8.55 7.08 1.05
N THR A 77 -9.09 5.88 1.06
CA THR A 77 -8.94 4.95 2.16
C THR A 77 -7.49 4.45 2.21
N PRO A 78 -6.77 4.62 3.34
CA PRO A 78 -5.43 4.07 3.46
C PRO A 78 -5.46 2.57 3.21
N TYR A 79 -4.63 2.10 2.29
CA TYR A 79 -4.54 0.68 1.92
C TYR A 79 -4.18 -0.19 3.12
N PHE A 80 -3.32 0.31 4.00
CA PHE A 80 -3.02 -0.30 5.29
C PHE A 80 -3.68 0.47 6.42
N ARG A 81 -4.39 -0.26 7.28
CA ARG A 81 -5.06 0.26 8.47
C ARG A 81 -4.66 -0.55 9.69
N ARG A 82 -4.79 0.07 10.86
CA ARG A 82 -4.60 -0.63 12.12
C ARG A 82 -5.63 -1.76 12.25
N ALA A 83 -5.17 -2.95 12.60
CA ALA A 83 -6.02 -4.10 12.90
C ALA A 83 -5.97 -4.42 14.41
N VAL A 84 -7.04 -5.06 14.91
CA VAL A 84 -7.07 -5.66 16.26
C VAL A 84 -6.85 -7.16 16.11
N ASN A 85 -5.77 -7.69 16.70
CA ASN A 85 -5.47 -9.11 16.64
C ASN A 85 -6.29 -9.88 17.70
N ALA A 86 -7.41 -10.49 17.27
CA ALA A 86 -8.23 -11.36 18.10
C ALA A 86 -7.93 -12.87 17.90
N LEU A 87 -6.94 -13.22 17.07
CA LEU A 87 -6.59 -14.60 16.74
C LEU A 87 -5.66 -15.24 17.78
N GLY A 88 -5.08 -14.45 18.70
CA GLY A 88 -4.11 -14.93 19.69
C GLY A 88 -2.74 -15.32 19.12
N ILE A 89 -2.51 -15.15 17.82
CA ILE A 89 -1.24 -15.46 17.16
C ILE A 89 -0.30 -14.25 17.29
N VAL A 90 0.76 -14.37 18.08
CA VAL A 90 1.71 -13.27 18.36
C VAL A 90 2.46 -12.83 17.10
N LEU A 91 3.08 -13.76 16.36
CA LEU A 91 3.82 -13.48 15.13
C LEU A 91 2.99 -13.80 13.89
N HIS A 92 1.90 -13.06 13.69
CA HIS A 92 1.00 -13.31 12.57
C HIS A 92 1.54 -12.68 11.27
N THR A 93 1.91 -13.49 10.28
CA THR A 93 2.51 -13.03 9.02
C THR A 93 1.60 -12.11 8.22
N GLY A 94 0.30 -12.39 8.19
CA GLY A 94 -0.70 -11.54 7.52
C GLY A 94 -1.03 -10.23 8.25
N LEU A 95 -0.63 -10.07 9.53
CA LEU A 95 -0.86 -8.84 10.31
C LEU A 95 0.43 -8.04 10.53
N GLY A 96 1.54 -8.43 9.87
CA GLY A 96 2.80 -7.69 9.94
C GLY A 96 3.78 -8.15 11.03
N ARG A 97 3.62 -9.37 11.58
CA ARG A 97 4.52 -9.97 12.58
C ARG A 97 4.57 -9.14 13.89
N ALA A 98 5.76 -8.81 14.39
CA ALA A 98 5.93 -8.15 15.67
C ALA A 98 5.63 -6.64 15.54
N PRO A 99 4.65 -6.10 16.30
CA PRO A 99 4.42 -4.67 16.34
C PRO A 99 5.57 -3.94 17.07
N PHE A 100 5.84 -2.70 16.69
CA PHE A 100 6.78 -1.86 17.42
C PHE A 100 6.18 -1.37 18.75
N SER A 101 7.03 -1.18 19.76
CA SER A 101 6.63 -0.46 20.97
C SER A 101 6.37 1.01 20.65
N LYS A 102 5.59 1.69 21.50
CA LYS A 102 5.28 3.12 21.33
C LYS A 102 6.56 3.96 21.19
N GLY A 103 7.54 3.75 22.07
CA GLY A 103 8.80 4.49 22.01
C GLY A 103 9.59 4.30 20.71
N ILE A 104 9.59 3.09 20.13
CA ILE A 104 10.24 2.85 18.83
C ILE A 104 9.45 3.54 17.71
N ALA A 105 8.12 3.46 17.73
CA ALA A 105 7.28 4.13 16.75
C ALA A 105 7.46 5.66 16.77
N ASP A 106 7.57 6.26 17.96
CA ASP A 106 7.80 7.70 18.13
C ASP A 106 9.18 8.11 17.56
N VAL A 107 10.23 7.31 17.78
CA VAL A 107 11.55 7.53 17.18
C VAL A 107 11.51 7.39 15.66
N MET A 108 10.84 6.36 15.13
CA MET A 108 10.70 6.18 13.68
C MET A 108 9.99 7.36 13.04
N HIS A 109 8.92 7.85 13.66
CA HIS A 109 8.21 9.03 13.19
C HIS A 109 9.13 10.25 13.13
N SER A 110 9.86 10.55 14.22
CA SER A 110 10.72 11.73 14.30
C SER A 110 11.90 11.70 13.31
N VAL A 111 12.52 10.55 13.06
CA VAL A 111 13.61 10.43 12.08
C VAL A 111 13.13 10.40 10.64
N SER A 112 11.87 10.03 10.41
CA SER A 112 11.28 9.92 9.06
C SER A 112 10.75 11.25 8.51
N SER A 113 10.42 12.20 9.38
CA SER A 113 9.87 13.50 9.00
C SER A 113 10.92 14.55 8.63
N GLY A 114 12.21 14.21 8.68
CA GLY A 114 13.32 15.11 8.36
C GLY A 114 14.63 14.38 8.02
N TYR A 115 15.73 15.14 7.97
CA TYR A 115 17.06 14.57 7.78
C TYR A 115 17.55 13.85 9.05
N SER A 116 18.34 12.80 8.88
CA SER A 116 18.98 12.06 9.98
C SER A 116 20.47 11.82 9.71
N GLN A 117 21.22 11.52 10.77
CA GLN A 117 22.63 11.09 10.67
C GLN A 117 22.74 9.64 10.17
N LEU A 118 22.16 9.35 9.01
CA LEU A 118 22.10 8.00 8.44
C LEU A 118 23.48 7.51 8.00
N GLN A 119 24.28 8.38 7.39
CA GLN A 119 25.63 8.10 6.89
C GLN A 119 26.60 9.27 7.13
N ILE A 120 26.41 10.01 8.22
CA ILE A 120 27.24 11.17 8.56
C ILE A 120 27.79 11.00 9.98
N ASP A 121 29.09 11.23 10.17
CA ASP A 121 29.76 11.24 11.47
C ASP A 121 29.57 12.57 12.23
N GLU A 122 30.07 12.63 13.47
CA GLU A 122 30.06 13.82 14.31
C GLU A 122 30.82 15.03 13.73
N TYR A 123 31.64 14.82 12.68
CA TYR A 123 32.40 15.86 11.98
C TYR A 123 31.77 16.25 10.63
N GLY A 124 30.58 15.74 10.30
CA GLY A 124 29.90 16.04 9.04
C GLY A 124 30.42 15.26 7.83
N ARG A 125 31.25 14.24 8.03
CA ARG A 125 31.84 13.44 6.94
C ARG A 125 31.01 12.18 6.69
N ARG A 126 31.12 11.64 5.48
CA ARG A 126 30.46 10.38 5.13
C ARG A 126 30.99 9.23 5.99
N ALA A 127 30.07 8.46 6.56
CA ALA A 127 30.36 7.35 7.46
C ALA A 127 29.52 6.10 7.14
N ASP A 128 29.97 4.96 7.64
CA ASP A 128 29.26 3.70 7.52
C ASP A 128 28.02 3.67 8.42
N ARG A 129 26.84 3.45 7.81
CA ARG A 129 25.55 3.29 8.51
C ARG A 129 25.51 2.07 9.43
N TYR A 130 26.33 1.04 9.18
CA TYR A 130 26.29 -0.19 9.94
C TYR A 130 27.13 -0.15 11.22
N ARG A 131 28.06 0.81 11.35
CA ARG A 131 29.04 0.84 12.44
C ARG A 131 28.44 0.62 13.83
N LYS A 132 27.37 1.35 14.17
CA LYS A 132 26.72 1.25 15.49
C LYS A 132 26.02 -0.09 15.67
N ILE A 133 25.30 -0.57 14.66
CA ILE A 133 24.52 -1.81 14.82
C ILE A 133 25.39 -3.06 14.76
N SER A 134 26.45 -3.07 13.94
CA SER A 134 27.44 -4.15 13.94
C SER A 134 28.06 -4.32 15.33
N ARG A 135 28.37 -3.21 16.01
CA ARG A 135 28.87 -3.28 17.39
C ARG A 135 27.84 -3.85 18.36
N LEU A 136 26.57 -3.46 18.25
CA LEU A 136 25.50 -4.02 19.09
C LEU A 136 25.34 -5.53 18.87
N ILE A 137 25.40 -6.01 17.62
CA ILE A 137 25.34 -7.45 17.32
C ILE A 137 26.51 -8.19 17.98
N GLN A 138 27.73 -7.67 17.88
CA GLN A 138 28.90 -8.26 18.53
C GLN A 138 28.71 -8.37 20.05
N VAL A 139 28.21 -7.31 20.69
CA VAL A 139 27.96 -7.30 22.14
C VAL A 139 26.89 -8.32 22.55
N LEU A 140 25.80 -8.41 21.79
CA LEU A 140 24.67 -9.29 22.11
C LEU A 140 24.96 -10.77 21.85
N THR A 141 25.81 -11.08 20.87
CA THR A 141 26.03 -12.46 20.41
C THR A 141 27.40 -13.02 20.77
N GLY A 142 28.38 -12.17 21.10
CA GLY A 142 29.78 -12.56 21.25
C GLY A 142 30.51 -12.86 19.94
N ALA A 143 29.86 -12.69 18.78
CA ALA A 143 30.49 -12.93 17.48
C ALA A 143 31.57 -11.87 17.16
N GLU A 144 32.55 -12.25 16.33
CA GLU A 144 33.65 -11.36 15.91
C GLU A 144 33.16 -10.17 15.07
N ALA A 145 32.12 -10.39 14.27
CA ALA A 145 31.50 -9.39 13.40
C ALA A 145 30.02 -9.66 13.18
N GLY A 146 29.28 -8.62 12.74
CA GLY A 146 27.87 -8.73 12.40
C GLY A 146 27.47 -7.71 11.34
N ILE A 147 26.57 -8.11 10.44
CA ILE A 147 26.00 -7.26 9.39
C ILE A 147 24.48 -7.41 9.37
N ILE A 148 23.77 -6.34 8.99
CA ILE A 148 22.33 -6.36 8.76
C ILE A 148 22.04 -6.11 7.29
N VAL A 149 21.13 -6.93 6.76
CA VAL A 149 20.56 -6.80 5.42
C VAL A 149 19.04 -6.71 5.52
N ASN A 150 18.36 -6.54 4.38
CA ASN A 150 16.92 -6.30 4.32
C ASN A 150 16.09 -7.30 5.14
N ASN A 151 16.34 -8.61 4.97
CA ASN A 151 15.65 -9.66 5.71
C ASN A 151 16.48 -10.96 5.69
N ASN A 152 16.00 -11.99 6.40
CA ASN A 152 16.71 -13.27 6.49
C ASN A 152 16.86 -14.00 5.13
N ALA A 153 15.87 -13.89 4.23
CA ALA A 153 15.99 -14.50 2.90
C ALA A 153 17.15 -13.87 2.10
N GLY A 154 17.27 -12.55 2.14
CA GLY A 154 18.41 -11.82 1.58
C GLY A 154 19.73 -12.18 2.26
N ALA A 155 19.73 -12.41 3.57
CA ALA A 155 20.90 -12.86 4.30
C ALA A 155 21.37 -14.25 3.82
N THR A 156 20.45 -15.23 3.74
CA THR A 156 20.76 -16.57 3.23
C THR A 156 21.31 -16.52 1.82
N LEU A 157 20.66 -15.75 0.93
CA LEU A 157 21.15 -15.57 -0.45
C LEU A 157 22.56 -14.97 -0.47
N LEU A 158 22.80 -13.92 0.31
CA LEU A 158 24.11 -13.26 0.37
C LEU A 158 25.19 -14.22 0.87
N ILE A 159 24.90 -15.01 1.92
CA ILE A 159 25.83 -16.00 2.48
C ILE A 159 26.19 -17.05 1.42
N LEU A 160 25.20 -17.68 0.80
CA LEU A 160 25.42 -18.74 -0.19
C LEU A 160 26.14 -18.20 -1.44
N ASN A 161 25.71 -17.05 -1.96
CA ASN A 161 26.36 -16.44 -3.12
C ASN A 161 27.78 -15.96 -2.82
N THR A 162 28.10 -15.57 -1.58
CA THR A 162 29.45 -15.09 -1.26
C THR A 162 30.41 -16.24 -0.95
N LEU A 163 29.95 -17.25 -0.20
CA LEU A 163 30.82 -18.31 0.31
C LEU A 163 30.85 -19.58 -0.55
N ALA A 164 29.78 -19.85 -1.32
CA ALA A 164 29.59 -21.11 -2.01
C ALA A 164 29.19 -20.95 -3.50
N LYS A 165 29.45 -19.80 -4.11
CA LYS A 165 29.15 -19.61 -5.54
C LYS A 165 29.86 -20.65 -6.41
N GLY A 166 29.06 -21.41 -7.17
CA GLY A 166 29.57 -22.47 -8.03
C GLY A 166 30.08 -23.70 -7.27
N ARG A 167 29.76 -23.84 -5.99
CA ARG A 167 30.14 -24.98 -5.15
C ARG A 167 28.90 -25.59 -4.50
N GLU A 168 29.04 -26.80 -4.01
CA GLU A 168 27.97 -27.49 -3.30
C GLU A 168 27.84 -27.00 -1.84
N VAL A 169 26.62 -27.06 -1.32
CA VAL A 169 26.30 -26.75 0.08
C VAL A 169 25.51 -27.92 0.65
N ILE A 170 26.07 -28.56 1.68
CA ILE A 170 25.47 -29.72 2.33
C ILE A 170 24.32 -29.25 3.23
N ILE A 171 23.11 -29.80 3.03
CA ILE A 171 21.93 -29.54 3.84
C ILE A 171 21.17 -30.85 4.11
N SER A 172 20.45 -30.92 5.24
CA SER A 172 19.47 -31.99 5.46
C SER A 172 18.20 -31.71 4.64
N ARG A 173 17.57 -32.78 4.15
CA ARG A 173 16.19 -32.73 3.65
C ARG A 173 15.21 -33.06 4.76
#